data_AF-A0A518EWJ3-F1
#
_entry.id   AF-A0A518EWJ3-F1
#
_cell.length_a   1.000
_cell.length_b   1.000
_cell.length_c   1.000
_cell.angle_alpha   90.00
_cell.angle_beta   90.00
_cell.angle_gamma   90.00
#
_symmetry.space_group_name_H-M   'P 1'
#
loop_
_entity.id
_entity.type
_entity.pdbx_description
1 polymer ?
#
loop_
_entity_poly.entity_id
_entity_poly.type
_entity_poly.pdbx_seq_one_letter_code
_entity_poly.pdbx_strand_id
1 'polypeptide(L)'
;MAKRGDVYDLLAQIRERPAMFLEDHSLVELEKMLQGYEACLWAHDLEEDPEGTPFHTAVFSDWLAETEGWATDCGFAHAFLHEAGDPKAAFARFFELLDRYRFQDVDGAS
;
A
#
# COMPACT_ATOMS: atom_id res chain seq x y z
N MET A 1 -3.34 27.46 1.12
CA MET A 1 -2.33 26.59 1.77
C MET A 1 -1.92 25.53 0.76
N ALA A 2 -0.64 25.20 0.63
CA ALA A 2 -0.22 24.09 -0.23
C ALA A 2 -0.81 22.78 0.33
N LYS A 3 -1.30 21.88 -0.54
CA LYS A 3 -1.72 20.54 -0.12
C LYS A 3 -0.53 19.89 0.60
N ARG A 4 -0.76 19.43 1.82
CA ARG A 4 0.21 18.63 2.57
C ARG A 4 0.17 17.22 1.96
N GLY A 5 1.33 16.69 1.59
CA GLY A 5 1.39 15.37 0.93
C GLY A 5 0.82 14.27 1.83
N ASP A 6 0.23 13.25 1.21
CA ASP A 6 -0.34 12.07 1.88
C ASP A 6 0.48 10.80 1.57
N VAL A 7 0.12 9.68 2.19
CA VAL A 7 0.77 8.38 1.95
C VAL A 7 0.77 7.96 0.46
N TYR A 8 -0.24 8.34 -0.32
CA TYR A 8 -0.25 8.03 -1.75
C TYR A 8 0.73 8.90 -2.54
N ASP A 9 0.96 10.14 -2.12
CA ASP A 9 2.02 10.98 -2.70
C ASP A 9 3.42 10.39 -2.44
N LEU A 10 3.63 9.73 -1.28
CA LEU A 10 4.84 8.96 -1.00
C LEU A 10 4.93 7.70 -1.88
N LEU A 11 3.85 6.92 -1.95
CA LEU A 11 3.79 5.71 -2.76
C LEU A 11 3.99 6.00 -4.26
N ALA A 12 3.49 7.12 -4.77
CA ALA A 12 3.73 7.57 -6.14
C ALA A 12 5.23 7.83 -6.41
N GLN A 13 5.92 8.51 -5.49
CA GLN A 13 7.37 8.74 -5.61
C GLN A 13 8.17 7.44 -5.59
N ILE A 14 7.77 6.48 -4.75
CA ILE A 14 8.39 5.16 -4.68
C ILE A 14 8.16 4.39 -5.98
N ARG A 15 6.95 4.43 -6.56
CA ARG A 15 6.64 3.80 -7.84
C ARG A 15 7.51 4.33 -8.98
N GLU A 16 7.71 5.66 -9.02
CA GLU A 16 8.51 6.30 -10.07
C GLU A 16 10.00 5.98 -9.97
N ARG A 17 10.52 5.84 -8.74
CA ARG A 17 11.97 5.74 -8.48
C ARG A 17 12.26 4.74 -7.35
N PRO A 18 11.91 3.45 -7.50
CA PRO A 18 11.98 2.47 -6.43
C PRO A 18 13.37 2.34 -5.81
N ALA A 19 14.42 2.40 -6.63
CA ALA A 19 15.81 2.29 -6.18
C ALA A 19 16.30 3.43 -5.26
N MET A 20 15.56 4.55 -5.14
CA MET A 20 15.90 5.60 -4.16
C MET A 20 15.37 5.28 -2.75
N PHE A 21 14.43 4.35 -2.64
CA PHE A 21 13.69 4.08 -1.40
C PHE A 21 13.87 2.65 -0.91
N LEU A 22 13.98 1.69 -1.84
CA LEU A 22 13.94 0.26 -1.56
C LEU A 22 15.11 -0.46 -2.22
N GLU A 23 15.69 -1.43 -1.53
CA GLU A 23 16.63 -2.37 -2.14
C GLU A 23 15.85 -3.42 -2.95
N ASP A 24 16.23 -3.62 -4.21
CA ASP A 24 15.70 -4.66 -5.11
C ASP A 24 14.16 -4.80 -5.16
N HIS A 25 13.43 -3.69 -5.01
CA HIS A 25 11.94 -3.66 -5.00
C HIS A 25 11.32 -4.46 -3.84
N SER A 26 12.03 -4.58 -2.72
CA SER A 26 11.58 -5.31 -1.54
C SER A 26 10.27 -4.76 -0.97
N LEU A 27 9.17 -5.48 -1.19
CA LEU A 27 7.88 -5.15 -0.57
C LEU A 27 7.91 -5.29 0.95
N VAL A 28 8.78 -6.13 1.50
CA VAL A 28 8.94 -6.28 2.96
C VAL A 28 9.52 -4.99 3.56
N GLU A 29 10.46 -4.35 2.87
CA GLU A 29 10.98 -3.04 3.30
C GLU A 29 9.91 -1.96 3.17
N LEU A 30 9.15 -1.98 2.07
CA LEU A 30 8.05 -1.05 1.85
C LEU A 30 6.98 -1.16 2.96
N GLU A 31 6.54 -2.38 3.28
CA GLU A 31 5.53 -2.62 4.32
C GLU A 31 6.01 -2.10 5.69
N LYS A 32 7.27 -2.37 6.07
CA LYS A 32 7.85 -1.84 7.32
C LYS A 32 7.89 -0.31 7.33
N MET A 33 8.23 0.31 6.20
CA MET A 33 8.25 1.77 6.08
C MET A 33 6.85 2.36 6.26
N LEU A 34 5.82 1.73 5.65
CA LEU A 34 4.43 2.19 5.77
C LEU A 34 3.87 1.98 7.19
N GLN A 35 4.22 0.89 7.86
CA GLN A 35 3.90 0.70 9.28
C GLN A 35 4.55 1.79 10.14
N GLY A 36 5.78 2.17 9.85
CA GLY A 36 6.46 3.28 10.53
C GLY A 36 5.81 4.64 10.25
N TYR A 37 5.33 4.85 9.02
CA TYR A 37 4.57 6.03 8.62
C TYR A 37 3.28 6.15 9.43
N GLU A 38 2.48 5.09 9.49
CA GLU A 38 1.24 5.00 10.27
C GLU A 38 1.49 5.24 11.76
N ALA A 39 2.53 4.61 12.32
CA ALA A 39 2.91 4.81 13.72
C ALA A 39 3.28 6.27 14.02
N CYS A 40 3.95 6.96 13.08
CA CYS A 40 4.30 8.38 13.21
C CYS A 40 3.06 9.26 13.19
N LEU A 41 2.13 9.03 12.24
CA LEU A 41 0.86 9.76 12.20
C LEU A 41 0.09 9.62 13.51
N TRP A 42 -0.04 8.38 14.00
CA TRP A 42 -0.73 8.09 15.25
C TRP A 42 -0.06 8.75 16.47
N ALA A 43 1.26 8.66 16.59
CA ALA A 43 2.00 9.24 17.72
C ALA A 43 1.90 10.77 17.78
N HIS A 44 1.60 11.42 16.66
CA HIS A 44 1.49 12.87 16.54
C HIS A 44 0.05 13.39 16.35
N ASP A 45 -0.96 12.52 16.48
CA ASP A 45 -2.38 12.86 16.29
C ASP A 45 -2.63 13.54 14.94
N LEU A 46 -1.99 13.01 13.90
CA LEU A 46 -2.11 13.49 12.52
C LEU A 46 -3.06 12.58 11.75
N GLU A 47 -4.04 13.21 11.11
CA GLU A 47 -4.93 12.54 10.16
C GLU A 47 -4.60 12.96 8.74
N GLU A 48 -4.71 12.01 7.82
CA GLU A 48 -4.65 12.26 6.39
C GLU A 48 -6.05 12.12 5.78
N ASP A 49 -6.34 12.98 4.81
CA ASP A 49 -7.57 12.94 4.01
C ASP A 49 -7.18 12.81 2.53
N PRO A 50 -6.66 11.64 2.12
CA PRO A 50 -6.28 11.41 0.74
C PRO A 50 -7.54 11.30 -0.14
N GLU A 51 -7.40 11.64 -1.42
CA GLU A 51 -8.42 11.32 -2.40
C GLU A 51 -8.56 9.79 -2.54
N GLY A 52 -9.77 9.26 -2.35
CA GLY A 52 -10.09 7.84 -2.39
C GLY A 52 -10.11 7.19 -1.01
N THR A 53 -9.95 5.86 -0.96
CA THR A 53 -9.89 5.11 0.30
C THR A 53 -8.62 5.45 1.09
N PRO A 54 -8.69 5.81 2.39
CA PRO A 54 -7.50 5.96 3.24
C PRO A 54 -6.70 4.67 3.30
N PHE A 55 -5.37 4.77 3.14
CA PHE A 55 -4.51 3.59 3.19
C PHE A 55 -4.09 3.28 4.63
N HIS A 56 -4.36 2.05 5.06
CA HIS A 56 -3.79 1.45 6.26
C HIS A 56 -3.30 0.04 5.94
N THR A 57 -2.10 -0.33 6.39
CA THR A 57 -1.47 -1.62 6.08
C THR A 57 -2.34 -2.82 6.48
N ALA A 58 -2.97 -2.77 7.65
CA ALA A 58 -3.91 -3.79 8.11
C ALA A 58 -5.16 -3.86 7.23
N VAL A 59 -5.79 -2.71 6.95
CA VAL A 59 -7.02 -2.64 6.13
C VAL A 59 -6.76 -3.10 4.69
N PHE A 60 -5.61 -2.77 4.13
CA PHE A 60 -5.21 -3.24 2.81
C PHE A 60 -4.96 -4.75 2.80
N SER A 61 -4.40 -5.31 3.87
CA SER A 61 -4.20 -6.76 4.03
C SER A 61 -5.53 -7.51 4.15
N ASP A 62 -6.49 -6.96 4.89
CA ASP A 62 -7.85 -7.51 5.00
C ASP A 62 -8.55 -7.46 3.64
N TRP A 63 -8.45 -6.33 2.94
CA TRP A 63 -9.01 -6.18 1.60
C TRP A 63 -8.45 -7.21 0.61
N LEU A 64 -7.13 -7.45 0.60
CA LEU A 64 -6.52 -8.48 -0.25
C LEU A 64 -7.05 -9.88 0.07
N ALA A 65 -7.24 -10.20 1.35
CA ALA A 65 -7.82 -11.47 1.77
C ALA A 65 -9.26 -11.63 1.26
N GLU A 66 -10.06 -10.56 1.29
CA GLU A 66 -11.45 -10.57 0.82
C GLU A 66 -11.56 -10.61 -0.71
N THR A 67 -10.78 -9.80 -1.44
CA THR A 67 -10.96 -9.64 -2.90
C THR A 67 -10.14 -10.60 -3.74
N GLU A 68 -8.94 -10.96 -3.28
CA GLU A 68 -8.05 -11.85 -4.02
C GLU A 68 -7.99 -13.26 -3.38
N GLY A 69 -8.56 -13.45 -2.18
CA GLY A 69 -8.58 -14.73 -1.49
C GLY A 69 -7.22 -15.13 -0.90
N TRP A 70 -6.33 -14.16 -0.69
CA TRP A 70 -4.95 -14.40 -0.27
C TRP A 70 -4.81 -14.57 1.24
N ALA A 71 -3.83 -15.39 1.66
CA ALA A 71 -3.45 -15.48 3.07
C ALA A 71 -2.52 -14.31 3.43
N THR A 72 -2.99 -13.40 4.28
CA THR A 72 -2.27 -12.17 4.66
C THR A 72 -1.82 -12.15 6.12
N ASP A 73 -1.88 -13.28 6.83
CA ASP A 73 -1.49 -13.42 8.24
C ASP A 73 -0.03 -13.00 8.53
N CYS A 74 0.82 -13.02 7.51
CA CYS A 74 2.23 -12.62 7.57
C CYS A 74 2.51 -11.25 6.92
N GLY A 75 1.47 -10.44 6.71
CA GLY A 75 1.54 -9.15 6.04
C GLY A 75 1.32 -9.26 4.53
N PHE A 76 0.94 -8.14 3.90
CA PHE A 76 0.65 -8.12 2.47
C PHE A 76 1.91 -8.38 1.65
N ALA A 77 3.09 -7.95 2.10
CA ALA A 77 4.33 -8.15 1.34
C ALA A 77 4.63 -9.64 1.14
N HIS A 78 4.40 -10.45 2.18
CA HIS A 78 4.57 -11.90 2.07
C HIS A 78 3.58 -12.51 1.09
N ALA A 79 2.31 -12.09 1.14
CA ALA A 79 1.29 -12.55 0.20
C ALA A 79 1.66 -12.23 -1.26
N PHE A 80 2.08 -11.00 -1.56
CA PHE A 80 2.52 -10.64 -2.92
C PHE A 80 3.74 -11.45 -3.39
N LEU A 81 4.72 -11.65 -2.52
CA LEU A 81 5.91 -12.45 -2.87
C LEU A 81 5.56 -13.91 -3.12
N HIS A 82 4.63 -14.48 -2.34
CA HIS A 82 4.13 -15.83 -2.53
C HIS A 82 3.42 -15.98 -3.89
N GLU A 83 2.50 -15.05 -4.20
CA GLU A 83 1.68 -15.14 -5.42
C GLU A 83 2.46 -14.80 -6.69
N ALA A 84 3.39 -13.84 -6.65
CA ALA A 84 4.13 -13.40 -7.82
C ALA A 84 5.42 -14.20 -8.09
N GLY A 85 6.02 -14.81 -7.06
CA GLY A 85 7.25 -15.61 -7.17
C GLY A 85 8.54 -14.83 -7.43
N ASP A 86 8.47 -13.52 -7.70
CA ASP A 86 9.60 -12.61 -7.93
C ASP A 86 9.33 -11.24 -7.30
N PRO A 87 10.33 -10.60 -6.63
CA PRO A 87 10.18 -9.27 -6.05
C PRO A 87 9.73 -8.18 -7.04
N LYS A 88 10.19 -8.17 -8.29
CA LYS A 88 9.81 -7.12 -9.25
C LYS A 88 8.36 -7.27 -9.71
N ALA A 89 7.93 -8.50 -9.99
CA ALA A 89 6.55 -8.83 -10.33
C ALA A 89 5.62 -8.54 -9.13
N ALA A 90 6.03 -8.92 -7.92
CA ALA A 90 5.32 -8.61 -6.69
C ALA A 90 5.13 -7.09 -6.53
N PHE A 91 6.20 -6.31 -6.71
CA PHE A 91 6.17 -4.86 -6.62
C PHE A 91 5.24 -4.23 -7.66
N ALA A 92 5.31 -4.67 -8.92
CA ALA A 92 4.40 -4.18 -9.96
C ALA A 92 2.93 -4.50 -9.63
N ARG A 93 2.66 -5.73 -9.17
CA ARG A 93 1.32 -6.18 -8.79
C ARG A 93 0.79 -5.44 -7.57
N PHE A 94 1.64 -5.09 -6.61
CA PHE A 94 1.27 -4.24 -5.48
C PHE A 94 0.68 -2.91 -5.95
N PHE A 95 1.35 -2.20 -6.87
CA PHE A 95 0.84 -0.92 -7.35
C PHE A 95 -0.44 -1.03 -8.17
N GLU A 96 -0.61 -2.11 -8.94
CA GLU A 96 -1.88 -2.38 -9.63
C GLU A 96 -3.05 -2.56 -8.66
N LEU A 97 -2.83 -3.37 -7.61
CA LEU A 97 -3.85 -3.61 -6.59
C LEU A 97 -4.06 -2.40 -5.68
N LEU A 98 -3.03 -1.59 -5.43
CA LEU A 98 -3.14 -0.33 -4.71
C LEU A 98 -4.03 0.67 -5.47
N ASP A 99 -3.84 0.81 -6.79
CA ASP A 99 -4.66 1.69 -7.62
C ASP A 99 -6.14 1.23 -7.57
N ARG A 100 -6.38 -0.09 -7.67
CA ARG A 100 -7.72 -0.67 -7.48
C ARG A 100 -8.27 -0.38 -6.09
N TYR A 101 -7.49 -0.62 -5.03
CA TYR A 101 -7.90 -0.43 -3.64
C TYR A 101 -8.31 1.01 -3.34
N ARG A 102 -7.55 1.96 -3.87
CA ARG A 102 -7.76 3.39 -3.67
C ARG A 102 -9.06 3.88 -4.30
N PHE A 103 -9.39 3.36 -5.48
CA PHE A 103 -10.50 3.83 -6.30
C PHE A 103 -11.54 2.75 -6.59
N GLN A 104 -11.69 1.77 -5.68
CA GLN A 104 -12.70 0.72 -5.82
C GLN A 104 -14.03 1.35 -6.18
N ASP A 105 -14.62 0.90 -7.30
CA ASP A 105 -15.78 1.50 -7.95
C ASP A 105 -16.88 1.94 -6.97
N VAL A 106 -17.35 3.18 -7.15
CA VAL A 106 -18.60 3.71 -6.59
C VAL A 106 -19.84 3.03 -7.23
N ASP A 107 -19.66 2.02 -8.09
CA ASP A 107 -20.71 1.31 -8.84
C ASP A 107 -21.23 0.04 -8.12
N GLY A 108 -21.31 0.09 -6.79
CA GLY A 108 -21.94 -0.95 -5.95
C GLY A 108 -23.29 -0.54 -5.34
N ALA A 109 -23.78 0.67 -5.60
CA ALA A 109 -25.11 1.10 -5.17
C ALA A 109 -26.14 0.78 -6.26
N SER A 110 -26.63 -0.46 -6.27
CA SER A 110 -27.93 -0.82 -6.85
C SER A 110 -28.91 -1.18 -5.74
#